data_AF-A0A1H0IYI2-F1
#
_entry.id   AF-A0A1H0IYI2-F1
#
_cell.length_a   1.000
_cell.length_b   1.000
_cell.length_c   1.000
_cell.angle_alpha   90.00
_cell.angle_beta   90.00
_cell.angle_gamma   90.00
#
_symmetry.space_group_name_H-M   'P 1'
#
loop_
_entity.id
_entity.type
_entity.pdbx_description
1 polymer ?
#
loop_
_entity_poly.entity_id
_entity_poly.type
_entity_poly.pdbx_seq_one_letter_code
_entity_poly.pdbx_strand_id
1 'polypeptide(L)'
;MSRYLPTGVVPGAYDKAPTIGLPDGHVAWSGPQAWAHLSGLATSEGSIAIDTYPGSDLVGLRRQLMLALPDALLIDVEEAAALSPDEIDQIISSHLTDDRVFGIMDHRPLHDFYDRSRLEAVARRVEQATTPVVVYGWGATLVPASFGGVVLADLARWEIQKRQRGGAPNWRANNGGEDQLRKVKRGFFVEWRMADRHKRTLFDRLDFLLDANISMSEAKLITGDSLRAGLQLAATRPFRVVPFFDPGVWGGQWMKNVLEIGDEQNYAWCFDCVPEENSLLLDVAGTVVELPALNLVFTHPRELLGEKTFARFGAEFPIRFDFLDTMAGGNLSLQVHPLTDYIHNRFGMTYTQDESYYLLDAGIDAVVYLGIRDGIDPIAMEEALRTAATGAASFRADDFVNAFPAKKHDHFLIPAGTVHCSGADSMVLEISATPYIFTFKMWDWGRVGLDGIPRPIHLDHALANIQWDRGTDWTRRNLVNQVEPVASGDGWVEERTGLHEFEFIEVRRHWFTDRVQHHTNGTVNVLNLVEGAEAVVESPTGTFEPFVVHYAETFIVPAAVGAYTIRPTGAGIGQRLGTVKAFVRGTQR
;
A
#
# COMPACT_ATOMS: atom_id res chain seq x y z
N MET A 1 -3.72 -18.33 -26.37
CA MET A 1 -2.64 -17.35 -26.57
C MET A 1 -3.21 -16.00 -26.22
N SER A 2 -2.63 -15.28 -25.24
CA SER A 2 -3.04 -13.91 -24.92
C SER A 2 -3.08 -13.10 -26.21
N ARG A 3 -4.24 -12.52 -26.56
CA ARG A 3 -4.35 -11.60 -27.70
C ARG A 3 -3.72 -10.23 -27.41
N TYR A 4 -3.10 -10.06 -26.24
CA TYR A 4 -3.10 -8.76 -25.59
C TYR A 4 -1.74 -8.24 -25.10
N LEU A 5 -0.70 -9.07 -25.15
CA LEU A 5 0.62 -8.56 -24.87
C LEU A 5 1.05 -7.60 -25.98
N PRO A 6 1.59 -6.42 -25.63
CA PRO A 6 2.35 -5.60 -26.57
C PRO A 6 3.34 -6.44 -27.38
N THR A 7 3.66 -5.95 -28.57
CA THR A 7 4.71 -6.56 -29.38
C THR A 7 6.01 -6.61 -28.58
N GLY A 8 6.67 -7.78 -28.54
CA GLY A 8 7.95 -7.96 -27.84
C GLY A 8 7.88 -8.11 -26.33
N VAL A 9 6.70 -8.00 -25.70
CA VAL A 9 6.53 -8.35 -24.28
C VAL A 9 6.53 -9.87 -24.13
N VAL A 10 7.37 -10.36 -23.22
CA VAL A 10 7.43 -11.77 -22.85
C VAL A 10 6.72 -11.94 -21.50
N PRO A 11 5.84 -12.95 -21.34
CA PRO A 11 5.30 -13.30 -20.03
C PRO A 11 6.40 -13.46 -18.97
N GLY A 12 6.13 -13.01 -17.75
CA GLY A 12 7.05 -13.15 -16.62
C GLY A 12 8.22 -12.15 -16.59
N ALA A 13 8.33 -11.23 -17.56
CA ALA A 13 9.35 -10.18 -17.56
C ALA A 13 9.19 -9.14 -16.44
N TYR A 14 7.99 -9.03 -15.87
CA TYR A 14 7.69 -8.17 -14.73
C TYR A 14 8.48 -8.61 -13.49
N ASP A 15 9.28 -7.71 -12.93
CA ASP A 15 10.03 -7.94 -11.70
C ASP A 15 9.10 -7.88 -10.48
N LYS A 16 9.05 -9.00 -9.75
CA LYS A 16 8.20 -9.25 -8.58
C LYS A 16 8.92 -8.98 -7.26
N ALA A 17 10.24 -8.79 -7.29
CA ALA A 17 11.07 -8.57 -6.12
C ALA A 17 12.14 -7.50 -6.41
N PRO A 18 11.72 -6.27 -6.78
CA PRO A 18 12.66 -5.21 -7.10
C PRO A 18 13.51 -4.83 -5.88
N THR A 19 14.82 -4.66 -6.10
CA THR A 19 15.79 -4.37 -5.04
C THR A 19 16.49 -3.04 -5.23
N ILE A 20 16.91 -2.46 -4.11
CA ILE A 20 17.78 -1.28 -4.05
C ILE A 20 19.14 -1.76 -3.55
N GLY A 21 20.09 -1.91 -4.47
CA GLY A 21 21.48 -2.24 -4.13
C GLY A 21 22.16 -1.10 -3.38
N LEU A 22 22.78 -1.44 -2.25
CA LEU A 22 23.65 -0.54 -1.48
C LEU A 22 25.11 -0.63 -1.96
N PRO A 23 25.89 0.45 -1.83
CA PRO A 23 27.32 0.44 -2.15
C PRO A 23 28.12 -0.43 -1.18
N ASP A 24 29.40 -0.66 -1.53
CA ASP A 24 30.36 -1.35 -0.66
C ASP A 24 30.51 -0.66 0.71
N GLY A 25 30.82 -1.45 1.74
CA GLY A 25 31.01 -0.97 3.11
C GLY A 25 29.79 -1.17 4.02
N HIS A 26 28.65 -1.56 3.46
CA HIS A 26 27.48 -1.99 4.20
C HIS A 26 27.49 -3.50 4.44
N VAL A 27 26.95 -3.91 5.59
CA VAL A 27 26.92 -5.32 6.02
C VAL A 27 25.51 -5.74 6.39
N ALA A 28 25.23 -7.02 6.14
CA ALA A 28 24.03 -7.72 6.56
C ALA A 28 24.40 -9.10 7.08
N TRP A 29 23.58 -9.61 7.99
CA TRP A 29 23.68 -10.98 8.51
C TRP A 29 22.34 -11.68 8.36
N SER A 30 22.34 -13.00 8.20
CA SER A 30 21.12 -13.79 8.02
C SER A 30 21.06 -14.99 8.96
N GLY A 31 19.86 -15.27 9.48
CA GLY A 31 19.59 -16.45 10.30
C GLY A 31 20.55 -16.54 11.50
N PRO A 32 21.26 -17.67 11.70
CA PRO A 32 22.16 -17.84 12.85
C PRO A 32 23.22 -16.73 13.00
N GLN A 33 23.70 -16.15 11.89
CA GLN A 33 24.69 -15.07 11.95
C GLN A 33 24.09 -13.76 12.48
N ALA A 34 22.84 -13.46 12.13
CA ALA A 34 22.13 -12.30 12.65
C ALA A 34 21.97 -12.40 14.17
N TRP A 35 21.54 -13.56 14.66
CA TRP A 35 21.37 -13.83 16.08
C TRP A 35 22.69 -13.84 16.85
N ALA A 36 23.77 -14.37 16.26
CA ALA A 36 25.11 -14.30 16.84
C ALA A 36 25.64 -12.86 16.93
N HIS A 37 25.30 -12.00 15.96
CA HIS A 37 25.66 -10.60 16.02
C HIS A 37 24.88 -9.86 17.12
N LEU A 38 23.56 -10.08 17.19
CA LEU A 38 22.72 -9.54 18.25
C LEU A 38 23.17 -9.98 19.64
N SER A 39 23.56 -11.25 19.81
CA SER A 39 24.06 -11.74 21.10
C SER A 39 25.38 -11.09 21.49
N GLY A 40 26.25 -10.74 20.53
CA GLY A 40 27.48 -10.00 20.78
C GLY A 40 27.27 -8.59 21.35
N LEU A 41 26.10 -7.98 21.12
CA LEU A 41 25.74 -6.68 21.68
C LEU A 41 25.30 -6.80 23.16
N ALA A 42 24.77 -7.95 23.55
CA ALA A 42 24.30 -8.25 24.91
C ALA A 42 25.49 -8.78 25.73
N THR A 43 26.44 -7.90 26.04
CA THR A 43 27.56 -8.22 26.94
C THR A 43 27.09 -8.37 28.38
N SER A 44 27.92 -8.91 29.28
CA SER A 44 27.55 -9.13 30.69
C SER A 44 27.15 -7.87 31.47
N GLU A 45 27.50 -6.69 30.95
CA GLU A 45 27.14 -5.37 31.51
C GLU A 45 26.19 -4.57 30.60
N GLY A 46 25.77 -5.14 29.45
CA GLY A 46 24.97 -4.47 28.43
C GLY A 46 23.51 -4.90 28.42
N SER A 47 22.62 -3.96 28.11
CA SER A 47 21.21 -4.20 27.86
C SER A 47 20.85 -3.84 26.41
N ILE A 48 19.95 -4.61 25.79
CA ILE A 48 19.43 -4.31 24.45
C ILE A 48 17.91 -4.11 24.54
N ALA A 49 17.41 -3.11 23.83
CA ALA A 49 15.99 -3.01 23.52
C ALA A 49 15.73 -3.49 22.10
N ILE A 50 14.87 -4.50 21.94
CA ILE A 50 14.33 -4.95 20.66
C ILE A 50 12.88 -4.49 20.58
N ASP A 51 12.66 -3.29 20.06
CA ASP A 51 11.32 -2.79 19.79
C ASP A 51 10.74 -3.54 18.59
N THR A 52 9.45 -3.83 18.64
CA THR A 52 8.75 -4.55 17.58
C THR A 52 7.55 -3.75 17.08
N TYR A 53 6.88 -4.24 16.05
CA TYR A 53 5.63 -3.67 15.55
C TYR A 53 4.44 -4.60 15.93
N PRO A 54 3.19 -4.12 16.08
CA PRO A 54 2.04 -5.00 16.34
C PRO A 54 1.93 -6.11 15.28
N GLY A 55 1.62 -7.33 15.71
CA GLY A 55 1.58 -8.51 14.83
C GLY A 55 2.94 -9.21 14.62
N SER A 56 3.99 -8.77 15.32
CA SER A 56 5.29 -9.47 15.35
C SER A 56 5.19 -10.84 16.02
N ASP A 57 5.99 -11.80 15.54
CA ASP A 57 6.09 -13.15 16.13
C ASP A 57 6.97 -13.12 17.39
N LEU A 58 6.40 -12.67 18.51
CA LEU A 58 7.11 -12.61 19.79
C LEU A 58 7.51 -13.98 20.31
N VAL A 59 6.75 -15.03 19.98
CA VAL A 59 7.07 -16.41 20.37
C VAL A 59 8.32 -16.89 19.64
N GLY A 60 8.39 -16.66 18.33
CA GLY A 60 9.57 -16.93 17.51
C GLY A 60 10.77 -16.09 17.94
N LEU A 61 10.57 -14.79 18.21
CA LEU A 61 11.62 -13.88 18.68
C LEU A 61 12.21 -14.38 20.00
N ARG A 62 11.36 -14.66 21.00
CA ARG A 62 11.78 -15.21 22.30
C ARG A 62 12.54 -16.52 22.12
N ARG A 63 12.07 -17.42 21.25
CA ARG A 63 12.75 -18.69 20.96
C ARG A 63 14.17 -18.45 20.43
N GLN A 64 14.35 -17.56 19.46
CA GLN A 64 15.68 -17.28 18.92
C GLN A 64 16.58 -16.58 19.94
N LEU A 65 16.04 -15.66 20.74
CA LEU A 65 16.78 -15.02 21.83
C LEU A 65 17.24 -16.04 22.88
N MET A 66 16.41 -17.00 23.28
CA MET A 66 16.81 -18.06 24.22
C MET A 66 17.91 -18.96 23.66
N LEU A 67 17.94 -19.18 22.34
CA LEU A 67 18.99 -19.98 21.69
C LEU A 67 20.30 -19.18 21.58
N ALA A 68 20.22 -17.90 21.26
CA ALA A 68 21.39 -17.04 21.06
C ALA A 68 22.00 -16.52 22.37
N LEU A 69 21.18 -16.36 23.41
CA LEU A 69 21.51 -15.76 24.71
C LEU A 69 20.88 -16.57 25.86
N PRO A 70 21.34 -17.81 26.12
CA PRO A 70 20.72 -18.71 27.10
C PRO A 70 20.77 -18.20 28.54
N ASP A 71 21.79 -17.39 28.87
CA ASP A 71 22.01 -16.85 30.22
C ASP A 71 21.44 -15.43 30.39
N ALA A 72 20.82 -14.87 29.36
CA ALA A 72 20.30 -13.51 29.41
C ALA A 72 18.94 -13.44 30.13
N LEU A 73 18.73 -12.34 30.84
CA LEU A 73 17.41 -11.96 31.33
C LEU A 73 16.58 -11.43 30.16
N LEU A 74 15.64 -12.24 29.68
CA LEU A 74 14.69 -11.83 28.65
C LEU A 74 13.42 -11.24 29.31
N ILE A 75 13.10 -10.00 28.98
CA ILE A 75 11.91 -9.29 29.49
C ILE A 75 10.99 -8.94 28.31
N ASP A 76 9.86 -9.63 28.23
CA ASP A 76 8.74 -9.21 27.38
C ASP A 76 8.11 -7.96 28.01
N VAL A 77 8.26 -6.80 27.37
CA VAL A 77 7.72 -5.53 27.88
C VAL A 77 6.20 -5.51 27.86
N GLU A 78 5.58 -6.22 26.90
CA GLU A 78 4.14 -6.26 26.75
C GLU A 78 3.53 -7.05 27.92
N GLU A 79 4.10 -8.20 28.28
CA GLU A 79 3.66 -8.96 29.46
C GLU A 79 3.98 -8.22 30.77
N ALA A 80 5.12 -7.54 30.84
CA ALA A 80 5.56 -6.91 32.08
C ALA A 80 4.83 -5.60 32.40
N ALA A 81 4.43 -4.83 31.38
CA ALA A 81 4.00 -3.44 31.59
C ALA A 81 2.83 -2.96 30.74
N ALA A 82 2.40 -3.66 29.68
CA ALA A 82 1.20 -3.23 28.95
C ALA A 82 -0.05 -3.37 29.83
N LEU A 83 -1.08 -2.59 29.52
CA LEU A 83 -2.41 -2.78 30.08
C LEU A 83 -2.97 -4.16 29.71
N SER A 84 -3.92 -4.65 30.50
CA SER A 84 -4.58 -5.93 30.20
C SER A 84 -5.37 -5.86 28.88
N PRO A 85 -5.61 -7.00 28.21
CA PRO A 85 -6.46 -7.05 27.02
C PRO A 85 -7.81 -6.34 27.19
N ASP A 86 -8.49 -6.56 28.32
CA ASP A 86 -9.80 -5.95 28.60
C ASP A 86 -9.73 -4.42 28.75
N GLU A 87 -8.69 -3.90 29.39
CA GLU A 87 -8.47 -2.46 29.52
C GLU A 87 -8.18 -1.82 28.15
N ILE A 88 -7.34 -2.47 27.33
CA ILE A 88 -7.04 -2.02 25.96
C ILE A 88 -8.33 -1.98 25.14
N ASP A 89 -9.11 -3.06 25.15
CA ASP A 89 -10.38 -3.18 24.43
C ASP A 89 -11.37 -2.10 24.87
N GLN A 90 -11.45 -1.82 26.18
CA GLN A 90 -12.28 -0.75 26.71
C GLN A 90 -11.85 0.62 26.19
N ILE A 91 -10.54 0.92 26.18
CA ILE A 91 -10.00 2.19 25.70
C ILE A 91 -10.33 2.43 24.22
N ILE A 92 -10.18 1.40 23.39
CA ILE A 92 -10.30 1.53 21.92
C ILE A 92 -11.72 1.32 21.41
N SER A 93 -12.63 0.78 22.22
CA SER A 93 -14.01 0.43 21.83
C SER A 93 -14.76 1.54 21.09
N SER A 94 -14.62 2.79 21.53
CA SER A 94 -15.27 3.95 20.89
C SER A 94 -14.77 4.27 19.47
N HIS A 95 -13.60 3.77 19.09
CA HIS A 95 -13.01 3.91 17.76
C HIS A 95 -13.30 2.70 16.86
N LEU A 96 -13.68 1.57 17.46
CA LEU A 96 -14.08 0.36 16.75
C LEU A 96 -15.62 0.29 16.71
N THR A 97 -16.23 0.93 15.72
CA THR A 97 -17.69 0.92 15.54
C THR A 97 -18.24 -0.50 15.34
N ASP A 98 -19.56 -0.68 15.41
CA ASP A 98 -20.23 -1.96 15.14
C ASP A 98 -20.08 -2.45 13.69
N ASP A 99 -19.70 -1.55 12.76
CA ASP A 99 -19.43 -1.87 11.36
C ASP A 99 -18.30 -2.91 11.25
N ARG A 100 -18.45 -3.88 10.34
CA ARG A 100 -17.45 -4.96 10.15
C ARG A 100 -16.12 -4.43 9.59
N VAL A 101 -16.13 -3.30 8.89
CA VAL A 101 -14.99 -2.73 8.14
C VAL A 101 -14.56 -1.37 8.70
N PHE A 102 -15.50 -0.47 9.02
CA PHE A 102 -15.18 0.92 9.33
C PHE A 102 -15.04 1.21 10.83
N GLY A 103 -13.98 1.95 11.17
CA GLY A 103 -13.73 2.53 12.49
C GLY A 103 -13.60 4.05 12.41
N ILE A 104 -13.13 4.65 13.48
CA ILE A 104 -12.74 6.06 13.57
C ILE A 104 -11.26 6.11 13.93
N MET A 105 -10.50 7.01 13.29
CA MET A 105 -9.05 7.08 13.52
C MET A 105 -8.72 7.43 14.99
N ASP A 106 -7.94 6.57 15.65
CA ASP A 106 -7.44 6.82 17.01
C ASP A 106 -6.08 7.52 16.98
N HIS A 107 -5.97 8.60 17.75
CA HIS A 107 -4.78 9.43 17.81
C HIS A 107 -3.94 9.29 19.10
N ARG A 108 -4.22 8.32 19.97
CA ARG A 108 -3.46 8.11 21.21
C ARG A 108 -2.03 7.60 20.98
N PRO A 109 -1.05 8.07 21.76
CA PRO A 109 0.31 7.53 21.74
C PRO A 109 0.39 6.15 22.42
N LEU A 110 1.41 5.35 22.06
CA LEU A 110 1.60 4.00 22.61
C LEU A 110 1.72 3.97 24.13
N HIS A 111 2.34 4.97 24.75
CA HIS A 111 2.56 5.00 26.19
C HIS A 111 1.27 5.07 27.02
N ASP A 112 0.14 5.49 26.43
CA ASP A 112 -1.17 5.48 27.10
C ASP A 112 -1.67 4.05 27.37
N PHE A 113 -1.09 3.05 26.71
CA PHE A 113 -1.44 1.64 26.85
C PHE A 113 -0.45 0.85 27.70
N TYR A 114 0.41 1.55 28.44
CA TYR A 114 1.39 0.97 29.35
C TYR A 114 1.26 1.56 30.76
N ASP A 115 1.36 0.69 31.78
CA ASP A 115 1.43 1.13 33.17
C ASP A 115 2.82 1.72 33.45
N ARG A 116 2.84 3.01 33.76
CA ARG A 116 4.08 3.76 34.02
C ARG A 116 4.90 3.17 35.18
N SER A 117 4.25 2.75 36.26
CA SER A 117 4.92 2.19 37.43
C SER A 117 5.56 0.84 37.13
N ARG A 118 4.94 0.04 36.24
CA ARG A 118 5.47 -1.23 35.76
C ARG A 118 6.64 -1.03 34.81
N LEU A 119 6.59 -0.04 33.91
CA LEU A 119 7.73 0.33 33.08
C LEU A 119 8.95 0.74 33.93
N GLU A 120 8.74 1.52 34.99
CA GLU A 120 9.80 1.88 35.94
C GLU A 120 10.33 0.68 36.73
N ALA A 121 9.47 -0.31 37.03
CA ALA A 121 9.90 -1.57 37.62
C ALA A 121 10.75 -2.41 36.66
N VAL A 122 10.41 -2.43 35.36
CA VAL A 122 11.25 -3.06 34.33
C VAL A 122 12.60 -2.34 34.23
N ALA A 123 12.63 -1.01 34.22
CA ALA A 123 13.88 -0.25 34.19
C ALA A 123 14.81 -0.60 35.36
N ARG A 124 14.28 -0.64 36.60
CA ARG A 124 15.06 -1.07 37.77
C ARG A 124 15.60 -2.50 37.63
N ARG A 125 14.84 -3.43 37.03
CA ARG A 125 15.31 -4.79 36.77
C ARG A 125 16.45 -4.82 35.76
N VAL A 126 16.40 -3.97 34.74
CA VAL A 126 17.49 -3.83 33.75
C VAL A 126 18.76 -3.32 34.43
N GLU A 127 18.65 -2.25 35.23
CA GLU A 127 19.80 -1.62 35.91
C GLU A 127 20.46 -2.50 36.98
N GLN A 128 19.69 -3.39 37.62
CA GLN A 128 20.17 -4.26 38.69
C GLN A 128 20.66 -5.62 38.19
N ALA A 129 20.47 -5.93 36.91
CA ALA A 129 20.87 -7.21 36.35
C ALA A 129 22.40 -7.34 36.32
N THR A 130 22.89 -8.53 36.69
CA THR A 130 24.30 -8.91 36.60
C THR A 130 24.56 -9.86 35.43
N THR A 131 23.55 -10.09 34.59
CA THR A 131 23.59 -10.89 33.38
C THR A 131 23.14 -10.01 32.22
N PRO A 132 23.46 -10.37 30.96
CA PRO A 132 22.96 -9.61 29.81
C PRO A 132 21.43 -9.51 29.84
N VAL A 133 20.87 -8.37 29.45
CA VAL A 133 19.42 -8.13 29.46
C VAL A 133 18.92 -7.83 28.07
N VAL A 134 17.82 -8.46 27.68
CA VAL A 134 17.08 -8.11 26.46
C VAL A 134 15.66 -7.76 26.83
N VAL A 135 15.28 -6.51 26.63
CA VAL A 135 13.89 -6.07 26.69
C VAL A 135 13.33 -6.14 25.28
N TYR A 136 12.25 -6.89 25.06
CA TYR A 136 11.65 -7.07 23.73
C TYR A 136 10.13 -6.93 23.76
N GLY A 137 9.56 -6.64 22.59
CA GLY A 137 8.12 -6.41 22.40
C GLY A 137 7.82 -4.99 21.94
N TRP A 138 6.58 -4.74 21.52
CA TRP A 138 6.21 -3.45 20.96
C TRP A 138 6.19 -2.38 22.05
N GLY A 139 7.08 -1.40 21.97
CA GLY A 139 7.28 -0.42 23.03
C GLY A 139 8.39 -0.80 24.02
N ALA A 140 9.29 -1.73 23.66
CA ALA A 140 10.46 -2.07 24.48
C ALA A 140 11.26 -0.81 24.87
N THR A 141 11.32 0.16 23.97
CA THR A 141 12.04 1.42 24.19
C THR A 141 11.26 2.48 24.99
N LEU A 142 10.02 2.17 25.43
CA LEU A 142 9.29 2.98 26.42
C LEU A 142 9.82 2.77 27.84
N VAL A 143 10.53 1.66 28.08
CA VAL A 143 11.20 1.42 29.36
C VAL A 143 12.22 2.54 29.59
N PRO A 144 12.12 3.29 30.70
CA PRO A 144 13.01 4.42 30.97
C PRO A 144 14.38 3.93 31.50
N ALA A 145 15.08 3.13 30.71
CA ALA A 145 16.42 2.62 30.97
C ALA A 145 17.37 3.02 29.84
N SER A 146 18.67 3.04 30.15
CA SER A 146 19.70 3.13 29.11
C SER A 146 19.92 1.75 28.50
N PHE A 147 19.98 1.71 27.17
CA PHE A 147 20.27 0.51 26.40
C PHE A 147 21.59 0.69 25.66
N GLY A 148 22.43 -0.35 25.69
CA GLY A 148 23.66 -0.43 24.91
C GLY A 148 23.42 -0.73 23.42
N GLY A 149 22.20 -1.13 23.06
CA GLY A 149 21.77 -1.25 21.67
C GLY A 149 20.25 -1.14 21.52
N VAL A 150 19.81 -0.50 20.44
CA VAL A 150 18.41 -0.38 20.04
C VAL A 150 18.22 -1.05 18.68
N VAL A 151 17.37 -2.07 18.67
CA VAL A 151 17.00 -2.84 17.49
C VAL A 151 15.52 -2.63 17.22
N LEU A 152 15.16 -2.45 15.96
CA LEU A 152 13.77 -2.51 15.52
C LEU A 152 13.55 -3.79 14.72
N ALA A 153 12.72 -4.70 15.24
CA ALA A 153 12.19 -5.84 14.50
C ALA A 153 10.95 -5.41 13.74
N ASP A 154 11.06 -5.30 12.41
CA ASP A 154 10.10 -4.61 11.56
C ASP A 154 9.52 -5.53 10.49
N LEU A 155 8.25 -5.30 10.13
CA LEU A 155 7.53 -6.10 9.15
C LEU A 155 6.47 -5.26 8.43
N ALA A 156 6.22 -5.59 7.17
CA ALA A 156 5.19 -4.93 6.36
C ALA A 156 3.80 -5.31 6.84
N ARG A 157 2.83 -4.41 6.62
CA ARG A 157 1.43 -4.68 6.99
C ARG A 157 0.84 -5.84 6.23
N TRP A 158 1.26 -6.07 4.99
CA TRP A 158 0.90 -7.26 4.25
C TRP A 158 1.25 -8.56 5.00
N GLU A 159 2.42 -8.62 5.66
CA GLU A 159 2.79 -9.76 6.49
C GLU A 159 1.85 -9.92 7.69
N ILE A 160 1.52 -8.82 8.37
CA ILE A 160 0.57 -8.83 9.49
C ILE A 160 -0.79 -9.40 9.03
N GLN A 161 -1.28 -8.95 7.88
CA GLN A 161 -2.54 -9.43 7.31
C GLN A 161 -2.49 -10.93 6.97
N LYS A 162 -1.39 -11.43 6.38
CA LYS A 162 -1.21 -12.87 6.13
C LYS A 162 -1.22 -13.69 7.42
N ARG A 163 -0.54 -13.22 8.47
CA ARG A 163 -0.55 -13.89 9.79
C ARG A 163 -1.95 -13.93 10.40
N GLN A 164 -2.69 -12.82 10.31
CA GLN A 164 -4.08 -12.76 10.78
C GLN A 164 -4.99 -13.72 10.00
N ARG A 165 -4.83 -13.83 8.67
CA ARG A 165 -5.54 -14.84 7.85
C ARG A 165 -5.18 -16.26 8.29
N GLY A 166 -3.94 -16.48 8.74
CA GLY A 166 -3.47 -17.73 9.37
C GLY A 166 -3.93 -17.94 10.82
N GLY A 167 -4.73 -17.04 11.39
CA GLY A 167 -5.31 -17.15 12.73
C GLY A 167 -4.55 -16.40 13.83
N ALA A 168 -3.53 -15.61 13.51
CA ALA A 168 -2.87 -14.75 14.49
C ALA A 168 -3.86 -13.68 15.02
N PRO A 169 -3.83 -13.36 16.33
CA PRO A 169 -4.65 -12.29 16.89
C PRO A 169 -4.06 -10.91 16.59
N ASN A 170 -4.85 -9.86 16.82
CA ASN A 170 -4.37 -8.50 16.98
C ASN A 170 -3.51 -8.34 18.25
N TRP A 171 -2.84 -7.19 18.38
CA TRP A 171 -1.99 -6.92 19.53
C TRP A 171 -2.77 -6.97 20.85
N ARG A 172 -2.27 -7.78 21.79
CA ARG A 172 -2.88 -8.05 23.10
C ARG A 172 -4.38 -8.37 23.04
N ALA A 173 -4.84 -9.03 21.97
CA ALA A 173 -6.23 -9.42 21.79
C ALA A 173 -6.40 -10.94 21.82
N ASN A 174 -7.56 -11.41 22.28
CA ASN A 174 -7.94 -12.82 22.15
C ASN A 174 -8.93 -13.02 20.99
N ASN A 175 -8.54 -12.58 19.79
CA ASN A 175 -9.41 -12.52 18.63
C ASN A 175 -8.88 -13.30 17.42
N GLY A 176 -8.03 -14.31 17.62
CA GLY A 176 -7.47 -15.10 16.51
C GLY A 176 -8.53 -15.73 15.60
N GLY A 177 -9.66 -16.17 16.18
CA GLY A 177 -10.82 -16.71 15.46
C GLY A 177 -11.83 -15.68 14.96
N GLU A 178 -11.58 -14.38 15.15
CA GLU A 178 -12.43 -13.32 14.63
C GLU A 178 -12.26 -13.17 13.11
N ASP A 179 -13.32 -12.65 12.49
CA ASP A 179 -13.34 -12.26 11.09
C ASP A 179 -12.14 -11.36 10.70
N GLN A 180 -11.56 -11.63 9.53
CA GLN A 180 -10.39 -10.89 9.04
C GLN A 180 -10.66 -9.39 8.87
N LEU A 181 -11.85 -8.97 8.42
CA LEU A 181 -12.15 -7.55 8.23
C LEU A 181 -12.16 -6.79 9.56
N ARG A 182 -12.67 -7.41 10.63
CA ARG A 182 -12.63 -6.82 11.98
C ARG A 182 -11.20 -6.71 12.52
N LYS A 183 -10.34 -7.69 12.23
CA LYS A 183 -8.92 -7.66 12.61
C LYS A 183 -8.15 -6.56 11.87
N VAL A 184 -8.40 -6.40 10.56
CA VAL A 184 -7.84 -5.30 9.76
C VAL A 184 -8.38 -3.96 10.24
N LYS A 185 -9.67 -3.85 10.57
CA LYS A 185 -10.26 -2.62 11.14
C LYS A 185 -9.52 -2.18 12.39
N ARG A 186 -9.29 -3.08 13.36
CA ARG A 186 -8.51 -2.78 14.56
C ARG A 186 -7.08 -2.32 14.22
N GLY A 187 -6.43 -3.02 13.29
CA GLY A 187 -5.11 -2.64 12.78
C GLY A 187 -5.10 -1.22 12.21
N PHE A 188 -5.94 -0.97 11.21
CA PHE A 188 -5.97 0.26 10.42
C PHE A 188 -6.32 1.49 11.25
N PHE A 189 -7.40 1.41 12.05
CA PHE A 189 -7.95 2.57 12.76
C PHE A 189 -7.25 2.86 14.09
N VAL A 190 -6.53 1.88 14.66
CA VAL A 190 -5.93 2.02 15.99
C VAL A 190 -4.46 1.61 16.00
N GLU A 191 -4.15 0.33 15.80
CA GLU A 191 -2.83 -0.21 16.12
C GLU A 191 -1.73 0.35 15.20
N TRP A 192 -1.96 0.39 13.89
CA TRP A 192 -0.93 0.73 12.92
C TRP A 192 -0.54 2.21 12.96
N ARG A 193 -1.49 3.14 13.12
CA ARG A 193 -1.15 4.56 13.27
C ARG A 193 -0.44 4.85 14.59
N MET A 194 -0.83 4.17 15.66
CA MET A 194 -0.11 4.22 16.94
C MET A 194 1.32 3.70 16.79
N ALA A 195 1.50 2.58 16.09
CA ALA A 195 2.80 1.96 15.86
C ALA A 195 3.69 2.82 14.97
N ASP A 196 3.16 3.39 13.88
CA ASP A 196 3.87 4.34 13.02
C ASP A 196 4.42 5.52 13.84
N ARG A 197 3.61 6.13 14.71
CA ARG A 197 4.05 7.25 15.56
C ARG A 197 5.18 6.86 16.50
N HIS A 198 5.08 5.72 17.16
CA HIS A 198 6.13 5.22 18.05
C HIS A 198 7.43 4.95 17.28
N LYS A 199 7.31 4.20 16.19
CA LYS A 199 8.43 3.81 15.32
C LYS A 199 9.18 5.01 14.75
N ARG A 200 8.48 6.09 14.40
CA ARG A 200 9.10 7.34 13.92
C ARG A 200 10.09 7.96 14.91
N THR A 201 9.95 7.69 16.20
CA THR A 201 10.88 8.18 17.23
C THR A 201 12.19 7.39 17.30
N LEU A 202 12.29 6.28 16.56
CA LEU A 202 13.40 5.33 16.67
C LEU A 202 14.48 5.53 15.60
N PHE A 203 14.11 5.93 14.37
CA PHE A 203 15.00 5.87 13.19
C PHE A 203 16.39 6.50 13.38
N ASP A 204 16.47 7.64 14.09
CA ASP A 204 17.74 8.36 14.31
C ASP A 204 18.68 7.66 15.30
N ARG A 205 18.15 6.77 16.13
CA ARG A 205 18.90 6.09 17.20
C ARG A 205 18.94 4.57 17.06
N LEU A 206 18.44 4.01 15.95
CA LEU A 206 18.56 2.59 15.68
C LEU A 206 20.01 2.22 15.43
N ASP A 207 20.49 1.23 16.18
CA ASP A 207 21.75 0.56 15.92
C ASP A 207 21.55 -0.53 14.86
N PHE A 208 20.40 -1.20 14.87
CA PHE A 208 20.07 -2.25 13.90
C PHE A 208 18.58 -2.29 13.53
N LEU A 209 18.33 -2.77 12.31
CA LEU A 209 17.03 -3.25 11.86
C LEU A 209 17.08 -4.77 11.71
N LEU A 210 16.08 -5.45 12.24
CA LEU A 210 15.85 -6.88 12.06
C LEU A 210 14.62 -7.08 11.16
N ASP A 211 14.81 -7.67 9.99
CA ASP A 211 13.74 -8.09 9.07
C ASP A 211 12.93 -9.22 9.71
N ALA A 212 11.69 -8.89 10.10
CA ALA A 212 10.77 -9.76 10.82
C ALA A 212 9.61 -10.27 9.94
N ASN A 213 9.68 -10.16 8.61
CA ASN A 213 8.58 -10.52 7.72
C ASN A 213 8.33 -12.04 7.68
N ILE A 214 9.32 -12.83 7.25
CA ILE A 214 9.08 -14.26 6.95
C ILE A 214 9.15 -15.14 8.20
N SER A 215 10.29 -15.13 8.89
CA SER A 215 10.54 -15.98 10.05
C SER A 215 11.64 -15.40 10.91
N MET A 216 11.48 -15.50 12.23
CA MET A 216 12.54 -15.12 13.17
C MET A 216 13.78 -16.03 13.02
N SER A 217 13.64 -17.30 12.67
CA SER A 217 14.83 -18.17 12.51
C SER A 217 15.71 -17.79 11.31
N GLU A 218 15.11 -17.17 10.30
CA GLU A 218 15.78 -16.74 9.06
C GLU A 218 15.89 -15.21 8.97
N ALA A 219 15.62 -14.51 10.07
CA ALA A 219 15.63 -13.07 10.14
C ALA A 219 16.99 -12.51 9.69
N LYS A 220 16.93 -11.34 9.06
CA LYS A 220 18.11 -10.66 8.53
C LYS A 220 18.34 -9.39 9.31
N LEU A 221 19.60 -9.09 9.60
CA LEU A 221 20.00 -7.95 10.41
C LEU A 221 20.85 -7.02 9.55
N ILE A 222 20.55 -5.72 9.60
CA ILE A 222 21.41 -4.67 9.06
C ILE A 222 21.65 -3.60 10.11
N THR A 223 22.77 -2.90 9.99
CA THR A 223 23.04 -1.73 10.83
C THR A 223 22.04 -0.60 10.53
N GLY A 224 21.85 0.29 11.50
CA GLY A 224 21.07 1.51 11.32
C GLY A 224 21.65 2.41 10.22
N ASP A 225 22.98 2.41 10.04
CA ASP A 225 23.63 3.15 8.95
C ASP A 225 23.30 2.56 7.59
N SER A 226 23.30 1.23 7.44
CA SER A 226 22.84 0.56 6.22
C SER A 226 21.37 0.88 5.94
N LEU A 227 20.51 0.85 6.96
CA LEU A 227 19.10 1.25 6.80
C LEU A 227 18.99 2.68 6.26
N ARG A 228 19.62 3.64 6.93
CA ARG A 228 19.58 5.06 6.55
C ARG A 228 20.14 5.29 5.14
N ALA A 229 21.23 4.62 4.78
CA ALA A 229 21.81 4.70 3.44
C ALA A 229 20.86 4.15 2.36
N GLY A 230 20.22 3.00 2.60
CA GLY A 230 19.26 2.41 1.67
C GLY A 230 18.02 3.31 1.45
N LEU A 231 17.49 3.88 2.53
CA LEU A 231 16.36 4.82 2.45
C LEU A 231 16.74 6.13 1.72
N GLN A 232 17.93 6.67 1.98
CA GLN A 232 18.44 7.85 1.28
C GLN A 232 18.62 7.60 -0.23
N LEU A 233 19.10 6.41 -0.62
CA LEU A 233 19.19 6.02 -2.02
C LEU A 233 17.81 5.98 -2.67
N ALA A 234 16.83 5.34 -2.03
CA ALA A 234 15.45 5.29 -2.52
C ALA A 234 14.83 6.68 -2.69
N ALA A 235 15.16 7.62 -1.79
CA ALA A 235 14.65 8.99 -1.83
C ALA A 235 15.26 9.87 -2.97
N THR A 236 16.29 9.40 -3.66
CA THR A 236 17.07 10.21 -4.62
C THR A 236 17.24 9.59 -6.00
N ARG A 237 16.61 8.44 -6.26
CA ARG A 237 16.61 7.77 -7.57
C ARG A 237 15.26 7.09 -7.86
N PRO A 238 14.96 6.73 -9.11
CA PRO A 238 13.81 5.90 -9.42
C PRO A 238 13.88 4.55 -8.69
N PHE A 239 12.76 4.08 -8.15
CA PHE A 239 12.68 2.80 -7.46
C PHE A 239 11.28 2.17 -7.58
N ARG A 240 11.17 0.92 -7.16
CA ARG A 240 9.90 0.19 -7.04
C ARG A 240 9.75 -0.37 -5.64
N VAL A 241 8.51 -0.53 -5.21
CA VAL A 241 8.15 -1.29 -4.00
C VAL A 241 7.79 -2.72 -4.39
N VAL A 242 7.72 -3.63 -3.42
CA VAL A 242 7.39 -5.03 -3.67
C VAL A 242 5.89 -5.16 -3.92
N PRO A 243 5.46 -5.58 -5.12
CA PRO A 243 4.05 -5.83 -5.39
C PRO A 243 3.58 -7.07 -4.64
N PHE A 244 2.34 -7.05 -4.18
CA PHE A 244 1.66 -8.27 -3.71
C PHE A 244 0.35 -8.49 -4.45
N PHE A 245 -0.06 -9.75 -4.52
CA PHE A 245 -1.15 -10.24 -5.35
C PHE A 245 -2.15 -10.98 -4.47
N ASP A 246 -3.44 -10.66 -4.59
CA ASP A 246 -4.49 -11.21 -3.72
C ASP A 246 -5.64 -11.82 -4.55
N PRO A 247 -6.04 -13.08 -4.30
CA PRO A 247 -7.22 -13.67 -4.92
C PRO A 247 -8.50 -12.94 -4.51
N GLY A 248 -9.54 -13.07 -5.33
CA GLY A 248 -10.84 -12.48 -5.03
C GLY A 248 -12.00 -13.13 -5.76
N VAL A 249 -13.22 -12.84 -5.29
CA VAL A 249 -14.47 -13.41 -5.83
C VAL A 249 -14.74 -13.06 -7.30
N TRP A 250 -14.08 -12.03 -7.81
CA TRP A 250 -14.20 -11.54 -9.17
C TRP A 250 -12.93 -11.72 -10.00
N GLY A 251 -11.87 -12.25 -9.38
CA GLY A 251 -10.52 -12.23 -9.93
C GLY A 251 -10.40 -12.97 -11.26
N GLY A 252 -9.56 -12.42 -12.12
CA GLY A 252 -9.28 -12.88 -13.45
C GLY A 252 -8.03 -13.74 -13.56
N GLN A 253 -7.53 -13.83 -14.79
CA GLN A 253 -6.42 -14.68 -15.19
C GLN A 253 -5.30 -13.90 -15.90
N TRP A 254 -5.44 -12.59 -16.10
CA TRP A 254 -4.44 -11.79 -16.80
C TRP A 254 -3.12 -11.79 -16.04
N MET A 255 -3.15 -11.49 -14.75
CA MET A 255 -1.93 -11.43 -13.94
C MET A 255 -1.20 -12.78 -13.91
N LYS A 256 -1.94 -13.89 -13.79
CA LYS A 256 -1.38 -15.26 -13.86
C LYS A 256 -0.63 -15.51 -15.16
N ASN A 257 -1.24 -15.15 -16.28
CA ASN A 257 -0.72 -15.49 -17.61
C ASN A 257 0.36 -14.50 -18.08
N VAL A 258 0.30 -13.24 -17.65
CA VAL A 258 1.20 -12.18 -18.11
C VAL A 258 2.36 -11.97 -17.14
N LEU A 259 2.10 -11.95 -15.83
CA LEU A 259 3.13 -11.72 -14.81
C LEU A 259 3.72 -13.04 -14.27
N GLU A 260 3.10 -14.18 -14.62
CA GLU A 260 3.50 -15.53 -14.16
C GLU A 260 3.63 -15.60 -12.63
N ILE A 261 2.51 -15.35 -11.94
CA ILE A 261 2.43 -15.26 -10.47
C ILE A 261 1.67 -16.43 -9.85
N GLY A 262 2.30 -17.05 -8.85
CA GLY A 262 1.77 -18.04 -7.89
C GLY A 262 0.80 -19.10 -8.41
N ASP A 263 0.18 -19.81 -7.48
CA ASP A 263 -0.65 -20.99 -7.78
C ASP A 263 -2.14 -20.82 -7.41
N GLU A 264 -2.53 -19.64 -6.93
CA GLU A 264 -3.92 -19.34 -6.61
C GLU A 264 -4.84 -19.50 -7.83
N GLN A 265 -6.12 -19.81 -7.59
CA GLN A 265 -7.07 -20.07 -8.68
C GLN A 265 -7.22 -18.86 -9.62
N ASN A 266 -7.25 -17.66 -9.05
CA ASN A 266 -7.32 -16.38 -9.73
C ASN A 266 -6.56 -15.31 -8.94
N TYR A 267 -6.39 -14.13 -9.53
CA TYR A 267 -6.01 -12.93 -8.78
C TYR A 267 -6.98 -11.81 -9.13
N ALA A 268 -7.41 -11.09 -8.11
CA ALA A 268 -8.29 -9.94 -8.26
C ALA A 268 -7.47 -8.66 -8.16
N TRP A 269 -6.63 -8.56 -7.12
CA TRP A 269 -5.85 -7.36 -6.85
C TRP A 269 -4.37 -7.60 -7.04
N CYS A 270 -3.67 -6.59 -7.54
CA CYS A 270 -2.26 -6.37 -7.24
C CYS A 270 -2.03 -4.95 -6.77
N PHE A 271 -1.34 -4.82 -5.64
CA PHE A 271 -0.96 -3.55 -5.04
C PHE A 271 0.52 -3.31 -5.37
N ASP A 272 0.80 -2.56 -6.43
CA ASP A 272 2.16 -2.33 -6.97
C ASP A 272 2.78 -1.01 -6.48
N CYS A 273 1.95 -0.05 -6.04
CA CYS A 273 2.41 1.20 -5.42
C CYS A 273 1.44 1.69 -4.35
N VAL A 274 1.48 1.04 -3.19
CA VAL A 274 0.83 1.43 -1.93
C VAL A 274 1.87 1.37 -0.81
N PRO A 275 2.73 2.39 -0.66
CA PRO A 275 3.82 2.36 0.32
C PRO A 275 3.38 2.06 1.75
N GLU A 276 2.13 2.38 2.10
CA GLU A 276 1.46 2.04 3.35
C GLU A 276 1.42 0.53 3.64
N GLU A 277 1.31 -0.31 2.59
CA GLU A 277 1.16 -1.76 2.69
C GLU A 277 2.36 -2.53 2.13
N ASN A 278 3.05 -1.97 1.13
CA ASN A 278 4.15 -2.63 0.42
C ASN A 278 5.47 -2.63 1.21
N SER A 279 6.33 -3.56 0.84
CA SER A 279 7.71 -3.62 1.28
C SER A 279 8.65 -2.87 0.34
N LEU A 280 9.84 -2.56 0.85
CA LEU A 280 11.03 -2.15 0.12
C LEU A 280 12.10 -3.23 0.35
N LEU A 281 12.82 -3.63 -0.70
CA LEU A 281 13.93 -4.57 -0.58
C LEU A 281 15.25 -3.84 -0.74
N LEU A 282 16.14 -3.99 0.25
CA LEU A 282 17.52 -3.53 0.17
C LEU A 282 18.42 -4.74 -0.10
N ASP A 283 19.22 -4.68 -1.15
CA ASP A 283 20.31 -5.64 -1.35
C ASP A 283 21.57 -5.08 -0.68
N VAL A 284 21.97 -5.74 0.41
CA VAL A 284 23.14 -5.38 1.22
C VAL A 284 24.16 -6.51 1.12
N ALA A 285 25.17 -6.31 0.28
CA ALA A 285 26.24 -7.28 0.02
C ALA A 285 25.71 -8.69 -0.36
N GLY A 286 24.67 -8.75 -1.20
CA GLY A 286 24.03 -9.98 -1.67
C GLY A 286 22.95 -10.53 -0.74
N THR A 287 22.71 -9.89 0.41
CA THR A 287 21.62 -10.25 1.34
C THR A 287 20.45 -9.30 1.12
N VAL A 288 19.32 -9.84 0.67
CA VAL A 288 18.09 -9.06 0.45
C VAL A 288 17.29 -8.92 1.73
N VAL A 289 17.18 -7.70 2.24
CA VAL A 289 16.50 -7.35 3.49
C VAL A 289 15.18 -6.67 3.18
N GLU A 290 14.09 -7.19 3.74
CA GLU A 290 12.74 -6.66 3.55
C GLU A 290 12.35 -5.72 4.69
N LEU A 291 11.84 -4.55 4.35
CA LEU A 291 11.36 -3.56 5.32
C LEU A 291 10.11 -2.83 4.79
N PRO A 292 9.24 -2.27 5.64
CA PRO A 292 8.07 -1.52 5.18
C PRO A 292 8.46 -0.29 4.36
N ALA A 293 7.83 -0.09 3.19
CA ALA A 293 8.10 1.09 2.36
C ALA A 293 7.75 2.40 3.08
N LEU A 294 6.83 2.38 4.05
CA LEU A 294 6.57 3.51 4.97
C LEU A 294 7.80 4.05 5.68
N ASN A 295 8.84 3.23 5.90
CA ASN A 295 10.08 3.70 6.51
C ASN A 295 10.70 4.83 5.69
N LEU A 296 10.63 4.73 4.36
CA LEU A 296 11.08 5.79 3.44
C LEU A 296 10.20 7.04 3.56
N VAL A 297 8.88 6.87 3.56
CA VAL A 297 7.92 7.97 3.66
C VAL A 297 8.10 8.76 4.96
N PHE A 298 8.42 8.08 6.06
CA PHE A 298 8.61 8.71 7.36
C PHE A 298 9.97 9.41 7.54
N THR A 299 11.02 8.87 6.93
CA THR A 299 12.41 9.37 7.12
C THR A 299 12.81 10.41 6.08
N HIS A 300 12.32 10.29 4.84
CA HIS A 300 12.63 11.21 3.74
C HIS A 300 11.38 11.78 3.03
N PRO A 301 10.36 12.28 3.76
CA PRO A 301 9.12 12.72 3.13
C PRO A 301 9.31 13.88 2.16
N ARG A 302 10.29 14.77 2.38
CA ARG A 302 10.48 15.98 1.56
C ARG A 302 11.18 15.65 0.25
N GLU A 303 12.20 14.82 0.32
CA GLU A 303 12.96 14.32 -0.81
C GLU A 303 12.08 13.41 -1.68
N LEU A 304 11.28 12.56 -1.05
CA LEU A 304 10.35 11.67 -1.72
C LEU A 304 9.17 12.44 -2.34
N LEU A 305 8.35 13.10 -1.52
CA LEU A 305 7.04 13.65 -1.92
C LEU A 305 7.15 15.05 -2.52
N GLY A 306 8.14 15.83 -2.09
CA GLY A 306 8.24 17.25 -2.35
C GLY A 306 7.60 18.11 -1.25
N GLU A 307 8.12 19.33 -1.07
CA GLU A 307 7.73 20.23 0.03
C GLU A 307 6.23 20.52 0.10
N LYS A 308 5.61 20.84 -1.05
CA LYS A 308 4.20 21.20 -1.11
C LYS A 308 3.29 19.97 -0.92
N THR A 309 3.70 18.80 -1.43
CA THR A 309 2.97 17.54 -1.22
C THR A 309 3.02 17.14 0.24
N PHE A 310 4.20 17.18 0.87
CA PHE A 310 4.34 16.92 2.30
C PHE A 310 3.57 17.92 3.16
N ALA A 311 3.56 19.21 2.81
CA ALA A 311 2.77 20.21 3.54
C ALA A 311 1.26 19.93 3.47
N ARG A 312 0.78 19.29 2.39
CA ARG A 312 -0.64 18.97 2.18
C ARG A 312 -1.06 17.68 2.87
N PHE A 313 -0.24 16.63 2.83
CA PHE A 313 -0.62 15.28 3.29
C PHE A 313 0.16 14.79 4.51
N GLY A 314 1.20 15.51 4.94
CA GLY A 314 2.16 15.00 5.91
C GLY A 314 3.00 13.87 5.33
N ALA A 315 3.49 12.98 6.20
CA ALA A 315 4.24 11.80 5.80
C ALA A 315 3.30 10.65 5.41
N GLU A 316 2.43 10.92 4.44
CA GLU A 316 1.54 9.95 3.79
C GLU A 316 1.82 9.98 2.29
N PHE A 317 1.82 8.82 1.64
CA PHE A 317 2.07 8.74 0.21
C PHE A 317 0.72 8.85 -0.53
N PRO A 318 0.41 9.92 -1.27
CA PRO A 318 -0.98 10.24 -1.63
C PRO A 318 -1.47 9.62 -2.95
N ILE A 319 -0.63 8.85 -3.65
CA ILE A 319 -0.94 8.26 -4.97
C ILE A 319 -0.80 6.74 -4.88
N ARG A 320 -1.81 6.03 -5.36
CA ARG A 320 -1.85 4.58 -5.47
C ARG A 320 -1.97 4.14 -6.91
N PHE A 321 -1.22 3.09 -7.26
CA PHE A 321 -1.38 2.33 -8.51
C PHE A 321 -1.66 0.88 -8.15
N ASP A 322 -2.86 0.44 -8.50
CA ASP A 322 -3.33 -0.92 -8.29
C ASP A 322 -3.77 -1.55 -9.59
N PHE A 323 -3.73 -2.87 -9.61
CA PHE A 323 -4.22 -3.70 -10.69
C PHE A 323 -5.50 -4.39 -10.27
N LEU A 324 -6.56 -4.17 -11.04
CA LEU A 324 -7.83 -4.87 -10.90
C LEU A 324 -8.01 -5.78 -12.13
N ASP A 325 -7.86 -7.08 -11.92
CA ASP A 325 -7.95 -8.09 -12.97
C ASP A 325 -9.34 -8.76 -12.95
N THR A 326 -10.18 -8.39 -13.90
CA THR A 326 -11.46 -9.07 -14.18
C THR A 326 -11.41 -9.89 -15.47
N MET A 327 -10.23 -10.10 -16.06
CA MET A 327 -10.05 -10.80 -17.33
C MET A 327 -10.39 -12.28 -17.20
N ALA A 328 -11.42 -12.74 -17.91
CA ALA A 328 -12.03 -14.06 -17.69
C ALA A 328 -12.50 -14.28 -16.23
N GLY A 329 -12.80 -13.18 -15.52
CA GLY A 329 -13.35 -13.15 -14.18
C GLY A 329 -14.80 -12.64 -14.17
N GLY A 330 -15.15 -11.84 -13.17
CA GLY A 330 -16.48 -11.22 -13.07
C GLY A 330 -16.41 -9.73 -12.77
N ASN A 331 -17.57 -9.08 -12.70
CA ASN A 331 -17.65 -7.66 -12.35
C ASN A 331 -17.06 -7.38 -10.96
N LEU A 332 -16.43 -6.21 -10.77
CA LEU A 332 -16.14 -5.68 -9.44
C LEU A 332 -17.44 -5.40 -8.67
N SER A 333 -17.41 -5.11 -7.37
CA SER A 333 -18.62 -4.60 -6.69
C SER A 333 -19.07 -3.27 -7.29
N LEU A 334 -20.37 -3.06 -7.40
CA LEU A 334 -20.94 -1.74 -7.63
C LEU A 334 -20.81 -0.92 -6.35
N GLN A 335 -20.19 0.25 -6.46
CA GLN A 335 -19.73 0.99 -5.29
C GLN A 335 -19.69 2.51 -5.53
N VAL A 336 -19.49 3.25 -4.44
CA VAL A 336 -19.26 4.70 -4.44
C VAL A 336 -18.26 5.05 -3.34
N HIS A 337 -17.37 6.01 -3.61
CA HIS A 337 -16.44 6.55 -2.61
C HIS A 337 -17.05 7.74 -1.87
N PRO A 338 -16.70 7.95 -0.58
CA PRO A 338 -17.24 9.05 0.19
C PRO A 338 -16.84 10.40 -0.40
N LEU A 339 -17.73 11.38 -0.27
CA LEU A 339 -17.42 12.79 -0.46
C LEU A 339 -16.44 13.25 0.62
N THR A 340 -15.63 14.25 0.30
CA THR A 340 -14.63 14.81 1.21
C THR A 340 -15.24 15.30 2.53
N ASP A 341 -16.37 16.02 2.50
CA ASP A 341 -17.05 16.45 3.73
C ASP A 341 -17.55 15.24 4.55
N TYR A 342 -18.07 14.21 3.88
CA TYR A 342 -18.58 13.02 4.54
C TYR A 342 -17.46 12.25 5.26
N ILE A 343 -16.35 11.96 4.58
CA ILE A 343 -15.25 11.19 5.15
C ILE A 343 -14.59 11.93 6.33
N HIS A 344 -14.49 13.25 6.22
CA HIS A 344 -14.00 14.11 7.28
C HIS A 344 -14.89 14.03 8.53
N ASN A 345 -16.18 14.29 8.37
CA ASN A 345 -17.11 14.39 9.49
C ASN A 345 -17.47 13.04 10.10
N ARG A 346 -17.34 11.93 9.36
CA ARG A 346 -17.70 10.58 9.84
C ARG A 346 -16.52 9.75 10.32
N PHE A 347 -15.36 9.87 9.68
CA PHE A 347 -14.23 8.97 9.92
C PHE A 347 -12.93 9.71 10.32
N GLY A 348 -12.91 11.04 10.27
CA GLY A 348 -11.75 11.85 10.64
C GLY A 348 -10.64 11.92 9.59
N MET A 349 -10.93 11.56 8.33
CA MET A 349 -9.97 11.62 7.23
C MET A 349 -10.00 12.99 6.55
N THR A 350 -8.83 13.52 6.18
CA THR A 350 -8.70 14.86 5.61
C THR A 350 -8.86 14.91 4.09
N TYR A 351 -8.84 13.76 3.43
CA TYR A 351 -9.07 13.59 2.00
C TYR A 351 -9.72 12.22 1.75
N THR A 352 -10.30 12.07 0.56
CA THR A 352 -11.03 10.86 0.17
C THR A 352 -10.32 10.10 -0.95
N GLN A 353 -10.83 8.92 -1.25
CA GLN A 353 -10.45 8.14 -2.42
C GLN A 353 -11.17 8.72 -3.65
N ASP A 354 -10.47 9.61 -4.33
CA ASP A 354 -10.70 9.86 -5.75
C ASP A 354 -9.92 8.82 -6.56
N GLU A 355 -10.50 8.31 -7.64
CA GLU A 355 -9.84 7.29 -8.45
C GLU A 355 -10.11 7.44 -9.95
N SER A 356 -9.43 6.61 -10.73
CA SER A 356 -9.62 6.51 -12.16
C SER A 356 -9.23 5.13 -12.65
N TYR A 357 -9.90 4.65 -13.70
CA TYR A 357 -9.61 3.37 -14.35
C TYR A 357 -8.92 3.63 -15.68
N TYR A 358 -7.61 3.40 -15.72
CA TYR A 358 -6.87 3.30 -16.96
C TYR A 358 -6.89 1.85 -17.43
N LEU A 359 -7.44 1.59 -18.63
CA LEU A 359 -7.53 0.22 -19.14
C LEU A 359 -6.17 -0.20 -19.69
N LEU A 360 -5.39 -0.92 -18.89
CA LEU A 360 -4.14 -1.53 -19.34
C LEU A 360 -4.40 -2.57 -20.43
N ASP A 361 -5.53 -3.28 -20.31
CA ASP A 361 -6.04 -4.21 -21.30
C ASP A 361 -7.56 -4.37 -21.16
N ALA A 362 -8.24 -4.80 -22.22
CA ALA A 362 -9.69 -4.98 -22.23
C ALA A 362 -10.15 -5.98 -23.30
N GLY A 363 -11.12 -6.82 -22.93
CA GLY A 363 -11.87 -7.65 -23.86
C GLY A 363 -12.77 -6.82 -24.78
N ILE A 364 -13.28 -7.46 -25.84
CA ILE A 364 -14.10 -6.78 -26.86
C ILE A 364 -15.43 -6.24 -26.32
N ASP A 365 -16.00 -6.92 -25.31
CA ASP A 365 -17.28 -6.59 -24.68
C ASP A 365 -17.09 -5.94 -23.30
N ALA A 366 -15.86 -5.53 -22.97
CA ALA A 366 -15.55 -4.90 -21.69
C ALA A 366 -16.32 -3.57 -21.52
N VAL A 367 -16.81 -3.33 -20.30
CA VAL A 367 -17.53 -2.11 -19.94
C VAL A 367 -17.07 -1.58 -18.59
N VAL A 368 -17.17 -0.27 -18.42
CA VAL A 368 -17.12 0.38 -17.10
C VAL A 368 -18.51 0.90 -16.78
N TYR A 369 -19.05 0.45 -15.64
CA TYR A 369 -20.23 1.06 -15.05
C TYR A 369 -19.84 2.39 -14.42
N LEU A 370 -20.47 3.50 -14.81
CA LEU A 370 -20.06 4.82 -14.37
C LEU A 370 -21.21 5.83 -14.38
N GLY A 371 -21.45 6.49 -13.25
CA GLY A 371 -22.53 7.44 -13.07
C GLY A 371 -23.92 6.81 -13.21
N ILE A 372 -24.94 7.58 -12.88
CA ILE A 372 -26.33 7.13 -12.97
C ILE A 372 -26.92 7.46 -14.34
N ARG A 373 -27.97 6.74 -14.74
CA ARG A 373 -28.71 7.05 -15.98
C ARG A 373 -29.52 8.32 -15.83
N ASP A 374 -29.72 9.05 -16.94
CA ASP A 374 -30.57 10.23 -16.93
C ASP A 374 -32.02 9.89 -16.57
N GLY A 375 -32.63 10.71 -15.70
CA GLY A 375 -34.04 10.60 -15.35
C GLY A 375 -34.41 9.43 -14.44
N ILE A 376 -33.43 8.75 -13.81
CA ILE A 376 -33.74 7.73 -12.80
C ILE A 376 -34.42 8.35 -11.57
N ASP A 377 -35.24 7.57 -10.90
CA ASP A 377 -35.79 7.91 -9.59
C ASP A 377 -34.83 7.38 -8.49
N PRO A 378 -34.20 8.26 -7.68
CA PRO A 378 -33.35 7.84 -6.57
C PRO A 378 -34.05 6.92 -5.57
N ILE A 379 -35.34 7.14 -5.31
CA ILE A 379 -36.12 6.32 -4.36
C ILE A 379 -36.26 4.90 -4.91
N ALA A 380 -36.57 4.76 -6.20
CA ALA A 380 -36.66 3.46 -6.85
C ALA A 380 -35.33 2.69 -6.82
N MET A 381 -34.19 3.39 -7.01
CA MET A 381 -32.87 2.77 -6.91
C MET A 381 -32.58 2.29 -5.48
N GLU A 382 -32.88 3.13 -4.48
CA GLU A 382 -32.74 2.77 -3.06
C GLU A 382 -33.59 1.54 -2.69
N GLU A 383 -34.87 1.53 -3.06
CA GLU A 383 -35.76 0.40 -2.81
C GLU A 383 -35.24 -0.88 -3.47
N ALA A 384 -34.73 -0.79 -4.71
CA ALA A 384 -34.16 -1.93 -5.42
C ALA A 384 -32.88 -2.45 -4.74
N LEU A 385 -31.98 -1.57 -4.30
CA LEU A 385 -30.76 -1.94 -3.57
C LEU A 385 -31.08 -2.59 -2.22
N ARG A 386 -32.00 -2.01 -1.44
CA ARG A 386 -32.43 -2.56 -0.15
C ARG A 386 -33.12 -3.91 -0.32
N THR A 387 -33.95 -4.06 -1.34
CA THR A 387 -34.56 -5.35 -1.71
C THR A 387 -33.51 -6.39 -2.08
N ALA A 388 -32.46 -5.98 -2.79
CA ALA A 388 -31.37 -6.87 -3.15
C ALA A 388 -30.50 -7.28 -1.96
N ALA A 389 -30.29 -6.37 -1.00
CA ALA A 389 -29.57 -6.66 0.23
C ALA A 389 -30.28 -7.70 1.13
N THR A 390 -31.61 -7.85 1.04
CA THR A 390 -32.35 -8.91 1.75
C THR A 390 -32.35 -10.25 1.01
N GLY A 391 -31.86 -10.29 -0.24
CA GLY A 391 -31.93 -11.46 -1.11
C GLY A 391 -33.32 -11.72 -1.72
N ALA A 392 -34.28 -10.80 -1.53
CA ALA A 392 -35.64 -10.96 -2.06
C ALA A 392 -35.71 -10.80 -3.59
N ALA A 393 -34.80 -10.02 -4.19
CA ALA A 393 -34.65 -9.88 -5.65
C ALA A 393 -33.20 -9.54 -6.01
N SER A 394 -32.82 -9.64 -7.29
CA SER A 394 -31.52 -9.17 -7.77
C SER A 394 -31.58 -7.70 -8.17
N PHE A 395 -30.53 -6.93 -7.87
CA PHE A 395 -30.41 -5.55 -8.34
C PHE A 395 -30.02 -5.52 -9.83
N ARG A 396 -30.88 -4.91 -10.66
CA ARG A 396 -30.67 -4.76 -12.10
C ARG A 396 -29.89 -3.46 -12.37
N ALA A 397 -28.57 -3.54 -12.32
CA ALA A 397 -27.70 -2.37 -12.44
C ALA A 397 -27.92 -1.54 -13.71
N ASP A 398 -28.15 -2.19 -14.86
CA ASP A 398 -28.36 -1.52 -16.16
C ASP A 398 -29.63 -0.64 -16.21
N ASP A 399 -30.57 -0.85 -15.29
CA ASP A 399 -31.78 -0.02 -15.20
C ASP A 399 -31.46 1.36 -14.57
N PHE A 400 -30.38 1.47 -13.78
CA PHE A 400 -30.05 2.67 -12.99
C PHE A 400 -28.68 3.29 -13.29
N VAL A 401 -27.70 2.51 -13.72
CA VAL A 401 -26.28 2.90 -13.88
C VAL A 401 -25.89 2.81 -15.34
N ASN A 402 -25.08 3.75 -15.84
CA ASN A 402 -24.61 3.66 -17.23
C ASN A 402 -23.54 2.57 -17.37
N ALA A 403 -23.53 1.87 -18.49
CA ALA A 403 -22.43 0.99 -18.90
C ALA A 403 -21.77 1.59 -20.15
N PHE A 404 -20.52 2.05 -20.02
CA PHE A 404 -19.75 2.58 -21.14
C PHE A 404 -18.78 1.52 -21.67
N PRO A 405 -18.73 1.27 -23.00
CA PRO A 405 -17.73 0.37 -23.58
C PRO A 405 -16.31 0.84 -23.24
N ALA A 406 -15.45 -0.12 -22.91
CA ALA A 406 -14.08 0.12 -22.52
C ALA A 406 -13.11 -0.60 -23.46
N LYS A 407 -12.01 0.07 -23.81
CA LYS A 407 -10.96 -0.47 -24.66
C LYS A 407 -9.60 -0.24 -24.01
N LYS A 408 -8.61 -1.02 -24.46
CA LYS A 408 -7.22 -0.78 -24.09
C LYS A 408 -6.86 0.70 -24.31
N HIS A 409 -6.29 1.31 -23.27
CA HIS A 409 -5.90 2.72 -23.18
C HIS A 409 -7.05 3.74 -23.09
N ASP A 410 -8.29 3.31 -22.91
CA ASP A 410 -9.33 4.21 -22.41
C ASP A 410 -9.02 4.60 -20.95
N HIS A 411 -9.53 5.76 -20.53
CA HIS A 411 -9.36 6.29 -19.19
C HIS A 411 -10.68 6.86 -18.67
N PHE A 412 -11.15 6.32 -17.55
CA PHE A 412 -12.41 6.69 -16.90
C PHE A 412 -12.12 7.35 -15.56
N LEU A 413 -12.69 8.53 -15.31
CA LEU A 413 -12.48 9.31 -14.09
C LEU A 413 -13.60 9.04 -13.10
N ILE A 414 -13.25 8.93 -11.83
CA ILE A 414 -14.17 8.51 -10.77
C ILE A 414 -13.96 9.45 -9.57
N PRO A 415 -14.35 10.74 -9.70
CA PRO A 415 -14.32 11.65 -8.58
C PRO A 415 -15.30 11.15 -7.51
N ALA A 416 -14.98 11.41 -6.24
CA ALA A 416 -15.79 11.03 -5.09
C ALA A 416 -17.30 11.27 -5.30
N GLY A 417 -18.12 10.31 -4.86
CA GLY A 417 -19.57 10.31 -5.05
C GLY A 417 -20.08 9.79 -6.40
N THR A 418 -19.19 9.34 -7.30
CA THR A 418 -19.60 8.66 -8.55
C THR A 418 -19.90 7.19 -8.28
N VAL A 419 -21.09 6.71 -8.65
CA VAL A 419 -21.40 5.27 -8.68
C VAL A 419 -20.61 4.61 -9.81
N HIS A 420 -19.86 3.55 -9.51
CA HIS A 420 -19.00 2.92 -10.50
C HIS A 420 -18.74 1.43 -10.23
N CYS A 421 -18.26 0.72 -11.26
CA CYS A 421 -17.79 -0.65 -11.21
C CYS A 421 -17.01 -1.01 -12.49
N SER A 422 -15.84 -1.63 -12.36
CA SER A 422 -15.18 -2.28 -13.50
C SER A 422 -15.96 -3.55 -13.88
N GLY A 423 -16.42 -3.64 -15.13
CA GLY A 423 -17.05 -4.84 -15.66
C GLY A 423 -16.07 -6.00 -15.81
N ALA A 424 -16.59 -7.17 -16.16
CA ALA A 424 -15.78 -8.33 -16.56
C ALA A 424 -14.91 -8.01 -17.79
N ASP A 425 -13.88 -8.82 -17.98
CA ASP A 425 -12.94 -8.72 -19.11
C ASP A 425 -12.18 -7.38 -19.19
N SER A 426 -11.77 -6.85 -18.05
CA SER A 426 -10.95 -5.64 -17.94
C SER A 426 -9.68 -5.90 -17.12
N MET A 427 -8.54 -5.40 -17.59
CA MET A 427 -7.33 -5.22 -16.78
C MET A 427 -7.17 -3.74 -16.50
N VAL A 428 -7.57 -3.31 -15.32
CA VAL A 428 -7.53 -1.92 -14.91
C VAL A 428 -6.22 -1.64 -14.18
N LEU A 429 -5.49 -0.62 -14.63
CA LEU A 429 -4.57 0.12 -13.79
C LEU A 429 -5.38 1.22 -13.10
N GLU A 430 -5.72 0.99 -11.84
CA GLU A 430 -6.41 1.94 -11.00
C GLU A 430 -5.40 2.97 -10.50
N ILE A 431 -5.67 4.24 -10.77
CA ILE A 431 -4.87 5.37 -10.27
C ILE A 431 -5.74 6.15 -9.30
N SER A 432 -5.37 6.12 -8.01
CA SER A 432 -6.26 6.56 -6.94
C SER A 432 -5.54 7.24 -5.78
N ALA A 433 -6.31 7.93 -4.94
CA ALA A 433 -5.83 8.44 -3.67
C ALA A 433 -5.86 7.33 -2.60
N THR A 434 -4.90 7.40 -1.67
CA THR A 434 -4.55 6.33 -0.71
C THR A 434 -5.55 5.94 0.38
N PRO A 435 -6.64 6.67 0.72
CA PRO A 435 -7.66 6.22 1.69
C PRO A 435 -8.49 4.99 1.24
N TYR A 436 -7.83 3.89 0.86
CA TYR A 436 -8.33 2.76 0.09
C TYR A 436 -9.40 1.93 0.80
N ILE A 437 -9.43 1.97 2.15
CA ILE A 437 -10.37 1.16 2.92
C ILE A 437 -11.81 1.63 2.72
N PHE A 438 -12.04 2.91 2.37
CA PHE A 438 -13.37 3.52 2.31
C PHE A 438 -14.06 3.33 0.96
N THR A 439 -14.53 2.10 0.73
CA THR A 439 -15.36 1.74 -0.42
C THR A 439 -16.77 1.37 0.04
N PHE A 440 -17.78 2.17 -0.29
CA PHE A 440 -19.16 1.85 0.05
C PHE A 440 -19.78 0.98 -1.03
N LYS A 441 -19.72 -0.34 -0.79
CA LYS A 441 -20.34 -1.32 -1.69
C LYS A 441 -21.85 -1.19 -1.61
N MET A 442 -22.47 -1.12 -2.78
CA MET A 442 -23.91 -1.01 -2.99
C MET A 442 -24.51 -2.36 -3.40
N TRP A 443 -23.82 -3.06 -4.31
CA TRP A 443 -24.26 -4.34 -4.83
C TRP A 443 -23.08 -5.20 -5.27
N ASP A 444 -23.17 -6.51 -5.02
CA ASP A 444 -22.10 -7.46 -5.34
C ASP A 444 -22.54 -8.60 -6.25
N TRP A 445 -23.54 -8.34 -7.10
CA TRP A 445 -24.02 -9.28 -8.13
C TRP A 445 -24.56 -10.60 -7.57
N GLY A 446 -25.09 -10.57 -6.34
CA GLY A 446 -25.65 -11.74 -5.65
C GLY A 446 -24.60 -12.77 -5.22
N ARG A 447 -23.31 -12.40 -5.22
CA ARG A 447 -22.21 -13.29 -4.85
C ARG A 447 -21.99 -13.31 -3.34
N VAL A 448 -21.37 -14.39 -2.87
CA VAL A 448 -20.80 -14.49 -1.52
C VAL A 448 -19.29 -14.32 -1.58
N GLY A 449 -18.69 -13.96 -0.45
CA GLY A 449 -17.24 -13.92 -0.25
C GLY A 449 -16.58 -15.29 -0.42
N LEU A 450 -15.25 -15.32 -0.48
CA LEU A 450 -14.48 -16.57 -0.49
C LEU A 450 -14.66 -17.39 0.80
N ASP A 451 -15.10 -16.73 1.88
CA ASP A 451 -15.52 -17.32 3.16
C ASP A 451 -16.95 -17.90 3.14
N GLY A 452 -17.67 -17.76 2.02
CA GLY A 452 -19.06 -18.17 1.89
C GLY A 452 -20.07 -17.20 2.54
N ILE A 453 -19.62 -16.07 3.09
CA ILE A 453 -20.46 -15.06 3.73
C ILE A 453 -20.67 -13.90 2.75
N PRO A 454 -21.87 -13.32 2.63
CA PRO A 454 -22.06 -12.10 1.83
C PRO A 454 -21.05 -11.02 2.22
N ARG A 455 -20.44 -10.38 1.21
CA ARG A 455 -19.50 -9.28 1.46
C ARG A 455 -20.28 -8.10 2.07
N PRO A 456 -19.69 -7.32 2.98
CA PRO A 456 -20.37 -6.17 3.58
C PRO A 456 -20.86 -5.18 2.52
N ILE A 457 -22.10 -4.73 2.70
CA ILE A 457 -22.75 -3.67 1.91
C ILE A 457 -23.02 -2.51 2.86
N HIS A 458 -22.78 -1.29 2.40
CA HIS A 458 -22.86 -0.08 3.21
C HIS A 458 -23.87 0.90 2.61
N LEU A 459 -25.12 0.48 2.42
CA LEU A 459 -26.12 1.25 1.67
C LEU A 459 -26.35 2.65 2.23
N ASP A 460 -26.44 2.81 3.55
CA ASP A 460 -26.71 4.13 4.14
C ASP A 460 -25.54 5.09 3.93
N HIS A 461 -24.30 4.59 4.02
CA HIS A 461 -23.12 5.37 3.64
C HIS A 461 -23.11 5.66 2.13
N ALA A 462 -23.39 4.67 1.29
CA ALA A 462 -23.41 4.83 -0.16
C ALA A 462 -24.43 5.89 -0.61
N LEU A 463 -25.70 5.74 -0.22
CA LEU A 463 -26.80 6.63 -0.61
C LEU A 463 -26.56 8.08 -0.17
N ALA A 464 -25.91 8.30 0.98
CA ALA A 464 -25.55 9.63 1.46
C ALA A 464 -24.42 10.29 0.65
N ASN A 465 -23.71 9.55 -0.20
CA ASN A 465 -22.55 10.03 -0.95
C ASN A 465 -22.76 10.06 -2.46
N ILE A 466 -23.81 9.43 -2.99
CA ILE A 466 -24.12 9.46 -4.42
C ILE A 466 -24.37 10.91 -4.88
N GLN A 467 -23.69 11.30 -5.96
CA GLN A 467 -23.94 12.54 -6.68
C GLN A 467 -24.99 12.28 -7.76
N TRP A 468 -26.25 12.51 -7.40
CA TRP A 468 -27.43 12.23 -8.23
C TRP A 468 -27.60 13.16 -9.45
N ASP A 469 -26.74 14.16 -9.60
CA ASP A 469 -26.70 15.06 -10.76
C ASP A 469 -25.73 14.57 -11.84
N ARG A 470 -24.95 13.50 -11.58
CA ARG A 470 -24.01 12.88 -12.52
C ARG A 470 -24.72 11.87 -13.44
N GLY A 471 -25.65 12.38 -14.24
CA GLY A 471 -26.40 11.64 -15.26
C GLY A 471 -25.55 11.14 -16.44
N THR A 472 -26.18 10.51 -17.43
CA THR A 472 -25.51 9.89 -18.60
C THR A 472 -24.71 10.92 -19.40
N ASP A 473 -25.34 12.02 -19.78
CA ASP A 473 -24.71 13.06 -20.61
C ASP A 473 -23.62 13.85 -19.87
N TRP A 474 -23.80 14.04 -18.56
CA TRP A 474 -22.76 14.65 -17.74
C TRP A 474 -21.57 13.72 -17.58
N THR A 475 -21.81 12.44 -17.27
CA THR A 475 -20.77 11.44 -17.07
C THR A 475 -19.95 11.24 -18.33
N ARG A 476 -20.60 11.06 -19.49
CA ARG A 476 -19.90 10.89 -20.78
C ARG A 476 -19.00 12.08 -21.09
N ARG A 477 -19.46 13.30 -20.83
CA ARG A 477 -18.72 14.53 -21.18
C ARG A 477 -17.57 14.84 -20.23
N ASN A 478 -17.67 14.45 -18.96
CA ASN A 478 -16.69 14.87 -17.94
C ASN A 478 -15.79 13.74 -17.46
N LEU A 479 -16.22 12.48 -17.58
CA LEU A 479 -15.55 11.34 -16.94
C LEU A 479 -15.03 10.29 -17.91
N VAL A 480 -15.49 10.26 -19.16
CA VAL A 480 -15.07 9.24 -20.14
C VAL A 480 -14.06 9.84 -21.11
N ASN A 481 -12.85 9.29 -21.17
CA ASN A 481 -11.82 9.61 -22.15
C ASN A 481 -11.56 11.11 -22.34
N GLN A 482 -11.35 11.82 -21.24
CA GLN A 482 -10.96 13.24 -21.24
C GLN A 482 -9.50 13.40 -21.68
N VAL A 483 -9.25 13.22 -22.97
CA VAL A 483 -7.91 13.25 -23.58
C VAL A 483 -7.67 14.60 -24.24
N GLU A 484 -6.66 15.31 -23.75
CA GLU A 484 -6.23 16.61 -24.27
C GLU A 484 -4.74 16.58 -24.58
N PRO A 485 -4.30 16.96 -25.80
CA PRO A 485 -2.88 17.13 -26.11
C PRO A 485 -2.26 18.21 -25.22
N VAL A 486 -1.09 17.91 -24.66
CA VAL A 486 -0.33 18.85 -23.80
C VAL A 486 0.90 19.36 -24.52
N ALA A 487 1.71 18.44 -25.05
CA ALA A 487 2.94 18.73 -25.75
C ALA A 487 3.30 17.61 -26.73
N SER A 488 4.17 17.89 -27.68
CA SER A 488 4.76 16.90 -28.56
C SER A 488 6.15 17.33 -28.99
N GLY A 489 6.93 16.37 -29.46
CA GLY A 489 8.22 16.59 -30.08
C GLY A 489 8.57 15.45 -31.04
N ASP A 490 9.80 15.44 -31.52
CA ASP A 490 10.26 14.38 -32.43
C ASP A 490 10.17 13.02 -31.73
N GLY A 491 9.31 12.15 -32.26
CA GLY A 491 9.14 10.79 -31.77
C GLY A 491 8.31 10.66 -30.48
N TRP A 492 7.69 11.72 -29.94
CA TRP A 492 6.85 11.64 -28.75
C TRP A 492 5.66 12.61 -28.68
N VAL A 493 4.63 12.24 -27.93
CA VAL A 493 3.46 13.08 -27.58
C VAL A 493 3.09 12.88 -26.11
N GLU A 494 2.72 13.96 -25.43
CA GLU A 494 2.16 13.97 -24.07
C GLU A 494 0.70 14.40 -24.13
N GLU A 495 -0.14 13.65 -23.45
CA GLU A 495 -1.58 13.84 -23.33
C GLU A 495 -1.94 13.97 -21.85
N ARG A 496 -2.82 14.90 -21.52
CA ARG A 496 -3.61 14.84 -20.31
C ARG A 496 -4.74 13.87 -20.58
N THR A 497 -4.82 12.77 -19.84
CA THR A 497 -5.86 11.75 -20.06
C THR A 497 -6.75 11.57 -18.86
N GLY A 498 -6.33 12.06 -17.69
CA GLY A 498 -7.16 12.02 -16.51
C GLY A 498 -6.83 13.14 -15.54
N LEU A 499 -7.85 13.42 -14.73
CA LEU A 499 -7.98 14.43 -13.68
C LEU A 499 -9.32 15.15 -13.86
N HIS A 500 -10.30 14.81 -13.04
CA HIS A 500 -11.48 15.64 -12.87
C HIS A 500 -11.11 16.88 -12.04
N GLU A 501 -11.85 17.99 -12.20
CA GLU A 501 -11.50 19.26 -11.52
C GLU A 501 -11.44 19.14 -9.99
N PHE A 502 -12.21 18.23 -9.41
CA PHE A 502 -12.27 17.93 -7.97
C PHE A 502 -11.12 17.04 -7.47
N GLU A 503 -10.43 16.35 -8.37
CA GLU A 503 -9.34 15.45 -8.02
C GLU A 503 -8.03 16.25 -7.88
N PHE A 504 -7.06 15.70 -7.16
CA PHE A 504 -5.73 16.31 -7.06
C PHE A 504 -4.65 15.55 -7.83
N ILE A 505 -4.94 14.34 -8.30
CA ILE A 505 -3.98 13.50 -9.04
C ILE A 505 -4.06 13.87 -10.52
N GLU A 506 -3.03 14.53 -11.03
CA GLU A 506 -2.91 14.75 -12.47
C GLU A 506 -2.36 13.51 -13.14
N VAL A 507 -2.99 13.07 -14.23
CA VAL A 507 -2.49 11.96 -15.04
C VAL A 507 -2.08 12.43 -16.44
N ARG A 508 -0.83 12.15 -16.79
CA ARG A 508 -0.21 12.42 -18.08
C ARG A 508 0.19 11.12 -18.76
N ARG A 509 -0.30 10.88 -19.96
CA ARG A 509 0.13 9.76 -20.81
C ARG A 509 1.17 10.24 -21.82
N HIS A 510 2.25 9.50 -21.98
CA HIS A 510 3.27 9.78 -22.98
C HIS A 510 3.34 8.60 -23.93
N TRP A 511 3.34 8.88 -25.23
CA TRP A 511 3.63 7.90 -26.26
C TRP A 511 4.94 8.26 -26.93
N PHE A 512 5.87 7.32 -27.06
CA PHE A 512 7.20 7.64 -27.55
C PHE A 512 7.89 6.49 -28.29
N THR A 513 8.74 6.86 -29.24
CA THR A 513 9.62 5.95 -30.01
C THR A 513 11.09 6.28 -29.82
N ASP A 514 11.37 7.42 -29.19
CA ASP A 514 12.71 7.93 -28.86
C ASP A 514 12.69 8.53 -27.44
N ARG A 515 13.79 9.13 -27.01
CA ARG A 515 13.99 9.74 -25.71
C ARG A 515 13.02 10.90 -25.45
N VAL A 516 12.32 10.82 -24.32
CA VAL A 516 11.45 11.87 -23.80
C VAL A 516 12.07 12.48 -22.54
N GLN A 517 12.01 13.80 -22.44
CA GLN A 517 12.42 14.56 -21.27
C GLN A 517 11.27 14.65 -20.27
N HIS A 518 11.58 14.42 -19.00
CA HIS A 518 10.64 14.56 -17.89
C HIS A 518 11.28 15.39 -16.77
N HIS A 519 10.44 15.93 -15.91
CA HIS A 519 10.87 16.64 -14.72
C HIS A 519 9.88 16.38 -13.58
N THR A 520 10.38 16.17 -12.37
CA THR A 520 9.53 16.04 -11.17
C THR A 520 8.89 17.36 -10.77
N ASN A 521 9.49 18.48 -11.16
CA ASN A 521 9.09 19.83 -10.77
C ASN A 521 8.90 19.96 -9.25
N GLY A 522 9.68 19.23 -8.45
CA GLY A 522 9.60 19.26 -6.99
C GLY A 522 8.35 18.59 -6.39
N THR A 523 7.66 17.73 -7.14
CA THR A 523 6.65 16.78 -6.64
C THR A 523 7.01 15.34 -7.04
N VAL A 524 6.50 14.35 -6.32
CA VAL A 524 6.71 12.93 -6.68
C VAL A 524 5.98 12.59 -7.98
N ASN A 525 6.64 11.81 -8.85
CA ASN A 525 5.99 11.19 -10.00
C ASN A 525 5.86 9.69 -9.76
N VAL A 526 4.68 9.12 -10.03
CA VAL A 526 4.46 7.67 -10.10
C VAL A 526 4.16 7.32 -11.54
N LEU A 527 4.82 6.32 -12.10
CA LEU A 527 4.68 5.95 -13.51
C LEU A 527 4.44 4.47 -13.68
N ASN A 528 3.71 4.08 -14.74
CA ASN A 528 3.59 2.70 -15.19
C ASN A 528 3.94 2.61 -16.69
N LEU A 529 4.68 1.57 -17.10
CA LEU A 529 4.91 1.27 -18.51
C LEU A 529 3.71 0.51 -19.08
N VAL A 530 2.77 1.24 -19.67
CA VAL A 530 1.48 0.73 -20.13
C VAL A 530 1.49 0.20 -21.57
N GLU A 531 2.57 0.39 -22.32
CA GLU A 531 2.74 -0.15 -23.68
C GLU A 531 4.23 -0.26 -24.03
N GLY A 532 4.58 -1.30 -24.78
CA GLY A 532 5.95 -1.65 -25.14
C GLY A 532 6.70 -2.48 -24.09
N ALA A 533 7.76 -3.16 -24.53
CA ALA A 533 8.38 -4.22 -23.74
C ALA A 533 9.29 -3.76 -22.61
N GLU A 534 10.13 -2.76 -22.86
CA GLU A 534 11.21 -2.37 -21.94
C GLU A 534 11.62 -0.92 -22.18
N ALA A 535 11.68 -0.14 -21.11
CA ALA A 535 12.14 1.25 -21.12
C ALA A 535 13.25 1.45 -20.09
N VAL A 536 14.04 2.50 -20.27
CA VAL A 536 15.07 2.90 -19.30
C VAL A 536 14.85 4.34 -18.88
N VAL A 537 14.87 4.54 -17.57
CA VAL A 537 14.87 5.84 -16.91
C VAL A 537 16.31 6.26 -16.66
N GLU A 538 16.72 7.41 -17.16
CA GLU A 538 18.11 7.87 -17.11
C GLU A 538 18.22 9.26 -16.50
N SER A 539 19.30 9.50 -15.75
CA SER A 539 19.68 10.83 -15.27
C SER A 539 20.45 11.59 -16.37
N PRO A 540 19.98 12.77 -16.82
CA PRO A 540 20.72 13.61 -17.75
C PRO A 540 22.09 14.06 -17.22
N THR A 541 22.27 14.06 -15.89
CA THR A 541 23.48 14.51 -15.20
C THR A 541 24.26 13.38 -14.52
N GLY A 542 23.83 12.12 -14.69
CA GLY A 542 24.48 10.96 -14.07
C GLY A 542 24.36 10.91 -12.53
N THR A 543 23.30 11.46 -11.96
CA THR A 543 23.05 11.44 -10.50
C THR A 543 22.53 10.11 -9.97
N PHE A 544 22.04 9.24 -10.86
CA PHE A 544 21.65 7.86 -10.56
C PHE A 544 21.93 6.98 -11.78
N GLU A 545 22.17 5.68 -11.53
CA GLU A 545 22.38 4.67 -12.56
C GLU A 545 21.12 4.43 -13.39
N PRO A 546 21.23 4.09 -14.69
CA PRO A 546 20.06 3.78 -15.52
C PRO A 546 19.14 2.74 -14.87
N PHE A 547 17.85 3.07 -14.78
CA PHE A 547 16.84 2.24 -14.14
C PHE A 547 15.91 1.64 -15.20
N VAL A 548 16.01 0.33 -15.41
CA VAL A 548 15.21 -0.40 -16.41
C VAL A 548 13.83 -0.73 -15.85
N VAL A 549 12.81 -0.59 -16.68
CA VAL A 549 11.42 -0.93 -16.36
C VAL A 549 10.83 -1.77 -17.49
N HIS A 550 10.08 -2.81 -17.12
CA HIS A 550 9.39 -3.68 -18.05
C HIS A 550 7.90 -3.36 -18.12
N TYR A 551 7.22 -3.94 -19.10
CA TYR A 551 5.79 -3.76 -19.28
C TYR A 551 5.01 -4.05 -17.99
N ALA A 552 4.00 -3.21 -17.74
CA ALA A 552 3.16 -3.21 -16.56
C ALA A 552 3.87 -2.87 -15.24
N GLU A 553 5.18 -2.60 -15.21
CA GLU A 553 5.83 -2.22 -13.95
C GLU A 553 5.49 -0.79 -13.56
N THR A 554 5.03 -0.62 -12.32
CA THR A 554 4.90 0.69 -11.68
C THR A 554 6.20 1.06 -10.98
N PHE A 555 6.65 2.31 -11.12
CA PHE A 555 7.83 2.86 -10.47
C PHE A 555 7.62 4.29 -9.98
N ILE A 556 8.37 4.67 -8.95
CA ILE A 556 8.32 5.96 -8.28
C ILE A 556 9.58 6.73 -8.64
N VAL A 557 9.41 7.99 -9.05
CA VAL A 557 10.50 8.96 -9.22
C VAL A 557 10.35 10.05 -8.14
N PRO A 558 11.21 10.03 -7.09
CA PRO A 558 11.19 10.99 -6.00
C PRO A 558 11.27 12.44 -6.49
N ALA A 559 10.63 13.36 -5.75
CA ALA A 559 10.68 14.79 -6.03
C ALA A 559 12.11 15.33 -6.15
N ALA A 560 13.04 14.80 -5.34
CA ALA A 560 14.46 15.17 -5.33
C ALA A 560 15.23 14.84 -6.62
N VAL A 561 14.71 13.95 -7.47
CA VAL A 561 15.39 13.56 -8.73
C VAL A 561 15.49 14.73 -9.72
N GLY A 562 14.46 15.58 -9.79
CA GLY A 562 14.42 16.69 -10.75
C GLY A 562 14.25 16.19 -12.19
N ALA A 563 15.22 16.49 -13.05
CA ALA A 563 15.20 16.12 -14.47
C ALA A 563 15.54 14.65 -14.67
N TYR A 564 14.79 13.96 -15.54
CA TYR A 564 15.07 12.59 -15.95
C TYR A 564 14.59 12.36 -17.38
N THR A 565 15.07 11.31 -18.04
CA THR A 565 14.58 10.91 -19.37
C THR A 565 14.07 9.50 -19.36
N ILE A 566 13.14 9.20 -20.27
CA ILE A 566 12.69 7.84 -20.56
C ILE A 566 12.90 7.58 -22.04
N ARG A 567 13.43 6.41 -22.39
CA ARG A 567 13.54 5.96 -23.78
C ARG A 567 13.35 4.44 -23.89
N PRO A 568 13.05 3.92 -25.09
CA PRO A 568 13.11 2.48 -25.31
C PRO A 568 14.53 1.93 -25.11
N THR A 569 14.63 0.70 -24.60
CA THR A 569 15.88 -0.05 -24.45
C THR A 569 15.60 -1.54 -24.63
N GLY A 570 16.64 -2.37 -24.76
CA GLY A 570 16.52 -3.82 -24.83
C GLY A 570 15.43 -4.28 -25.79
N ALA A 571 14.45 -5.04 -25.28
CA ALA A 571 13.34 -5.56 -26.07
C ALA A 571 12.41 -4.46 -26.63
N GLY A 572 12.37 -3.27 -26.01
CA GLY A 572 11.54 -2.14 -26.42
C GLY A 572 12.07 -1.36 -27.64
N ILE A 573 13.31 -1.58 -28.08
CA ILE A 573 13.88 -0.86 -29.23
C ILE A 573 13.05 -1.11 -30.50
N GLY A 574 12.73 -0.03 -31.21
CA GLY A 574 11.92 -0.09 -32.44
C GLY A 574 10.41 -0.16 -32.21
N GLN A 575 9.96 -0.16 -30.94
CA GLN A 575 8.55 -0.11 -30.58
C GLN A 575 8.11 1.33 -30.27
N ARG A 576 6.80 1.56 -30.33
CA ARG A 576 6.18 2.74 -29.72
C ARG A 576 5.75 2.37 -28.31
N LEU A 577 6.43 2.94 -27.32
CA LEU A 577 6.14 2.74 -25.90
C LEU A 577 5.08 3.74 -25.41
N GLY A 578 4.47 3.40 -24.29
CA GLY A 578 3.50 4.24 -23.60
C GLY A 578 3.76 4.24 -22.09
N THR A 579 3.85 5.41 -21.47
CA THR A 579 3.86 5.54 -20.01
C THR A 579 2.67 6.35 -19.53
N VAL A 580 2.09 5.95 -18.40
CA VAL A 580 1.13 6.77 -17.65
C VAL A 580 1.85 7.31 -16.42
N LYS A 581 1.85 8.63 -16.23
CA LYS A 581 2.53 9.36 -15.16
C LYS A 581 1.50 10.10 -14.32
N ALA A 582 1.46 9.82 -13.03
CA ALA A 582 0.65 10.51 -12.03
C ALA A 582 1.51 11.39 -11.13
N PHE A 583 0.98 12.55 -10.72
CA PHE A 583 1.58 13.42 -9.70
C PHE A 583 0.51 14.28 -9.03
N VAL A 584 0.86 14.93 -7.91
CA VAL A 584 -0.07 15.83 -7.21
C VAL A 584 -0.09 17.21 -7.88
N ARG A 585 -1.25 17.61 -8.41
CA ARG A 585 -1.46 18.92 -9.03
C ARG A 585 -1.34 20.05 -8.01
N GLY A 586 -0.68 21.13 -8.42
CA GLY A 586 -0.53 22.35 -7.63
C GLY A 586 0.61 22.28 -6.61
N THR A 587 1.32 21.16 -6.54
CA THR A 587 2.50 21.00 -5.66
C THR A 587 3.83 21.10 -6.40
N GLN A 588 3.80 21.36 -7.71
CA GLN A 588 5.00 21.66 -8.50
C GLN A 588 5.61 23.02 -8.10
N ARG A 589 6.93 23.18 -8.30
CA ARG A 589 7.71 24.40 -8.05
C ARG A 589 7.68 25.38 -9.22
#